data_AF-A0A6N8JIM2-F1
#
_entry.id   AF-A0A6N8JIM2-F1
#
_cell.length_a   1.000
_cell.length_b   1.000
_cell.length_c   1.000
_cell.angle_alpha   90.00
_cell.angle_beta   90.00
_cell.angle_gamma   90.00
#
_symmetry.space_group_name_H-M   'P 1'
#
loop_
_entity.id
_entity.type
_entity.pdbx_description
1 polymer ?
#
loop_
_entity_poly.entity_id
_entity_poly.type
_entity_poly.pdbx_seq_one_letter_code
_entity_poly.pdbx_strand_id
1 'polypeptide(L)'
;MNIEIFEVTNAEFDLIRPHFEVNAKALANQTQFVGKDGELIPKPAKEWFWGGYDQSKFLKAVIDEETYIIGAGNIITGVISEVLPEACQKYPNSFGTRNAHSVIEAIFETRPELGYSDMTTYEQHLSTEQFAMVFKLEKDGSVNHNVLRLDLFRMIKEEKDNPGKYEFIGGLMHLLKHFKFEGHSLSTNIGENELVHPNQVIGMIIKCFFESTHIYEEGKKSFTTVTSWSNNKEIICSFYPEQDIEVYFLNTMYLK
;
A
#
# COMPACT_ATOMS: atom_id res chain seq x y z
N MET A 1 -0.05 -17.65 -7.78
CA MET A 1 0.42 -17.18 -6.47
C MET A 1 -0.70 -17.48 -5.49
N ASN A 2 -0.45 -18.34 -4.52
CA ASN A 2 -1.40 -18.67 -3.48
C ASN A 2 -1.09 -17.77 -2.28
N ILE A 3 -2.11 -17.04 -1.80
CA ILE A 3 -2.02 -16.24 -0.57
C ILE A 3 -3.05 -16.83 0.37
N GLU A 4 -2.59 -17.32 1.51
CA GLU A 4 -3.46 -17.78 2.59
C GLU A 4 -3.39 -16.77 3.73
N ILE A 5 -4.55 -16.34 4.23
CA ILE A 5 -4.66 -15.32 5.29
C ILE A 5 -5.20 -15.99 6.57
N PHE A 6 -4.56 -15.71 7.69
CA PHE A 6 -4.88 -16.24 9.01
C PHE A 6 -4.89 -15.12 10.05
N GLU A 7 -5.53 -15.39 11.19
CA GLU A 7 -5.36 -14.59 12.39
C GLU A 7 -3.93 -14.77 12.94
N VAL A 8 -3.36 -13.69 13.47
CA VAL A 8 -2.04 -13.70 14.09
C VAL A 8 -2.15 -14.25 15.50
N THR A 9 -1.28 -15.19 15.87
CA THR A 9 -1.21 -15.71 17.24
C THR A 9 -0.51 -14.73 18.19
N ASN A 10 -0.76 -14.84 19.50
CA ASN A 10 -0.10 -13.98 20.49
C ASN A 10 1.43 -14.07 20.42
N ALA A 11 1.97 -15.27 20.19
CA ALA A 11 3.40 -15.49 20.09
C ALA A 11 4.01 -14.77 18.87
N GLU A 12 3.35 -14.85 17.71
CA GLU A 12 3.77 -14.14 16.49
C GLU A 12 3.66 -12.61 16.67
N PHE A 13 2.59 -12.15 17.32
CA PHE A 13 2.43 -10.72 17.62
C PHE A 13 3.49 -10.20 18.59
N ASP A 14 3.80 -10.95 19.66
CA ASP A 14 4.83 -10.57 20.62
C ASP A 14 6.23 -10.48 19.99
N LEU A 15 6.51 -11.29 18.96
CA LEU A 15 7.75 -11.21 18.19
C LEU A 15 7.85 -9.91 17.37
N ILE A 16 6.78 -9.52 16.67
CA ILE A 16 6.82 -8.36 15.79
C ILE A 16 6.53 -7.02 16.50
N ARG A 17 5.85 -7.04 17.65
CA ARG A 17 5.43 -5.82 18.37
C ARG A 17 6.59 -4.84 18.61
N PRO A 18 7.78 -5.26 19.10
CA PRO A 18 8.89 -4.33 19.31
C PRO A 18 9.36 -3.64 18.01
N HIS A 19 9.43 -4.39 16.91
CA HIS A 19 9.80 -3.86 15.59
C HIS A 19 8.75 -2.88 15.08
N PHE A 20 7.48 -3.24 15.23
CA PHE A 20 6.36 -2.39 14.87
C PHE A 20 6.39 -1.07 15.65
N GLU A 21 6.55 -1.11 16.97
CA GLU A 21 6.56 0.09 17.82
C GLU A 21 7.72 1.03 17.48
N VAL A 22 8.92 0.50 17.24
CA VAL A 22 10.09 1.31 16.86
C VAL A 22 9.86 1.99 15.51
N ASN A 23 9.43 1.23 14.50
CA ASN A 23 9.22 1.76 13.16
C ASN A 23 8.04 2.73 13.11
N ALA A 24 6.95 2.42 13.79
CA ALA A 24 5.81 3.30 13.86
C ALA A 24 6.21 4.64 14.54
N LYS A 25 6.96 4.59 15.67
CA LYS A 25 7.50 5.79 16.34
C LYS A 25 8.37 6.64 15.42
N ALA A 26 9.29 6.01 14.68
CA ALA A 26 10.15 6.72 13.76
C ALA A 26 9.35 7.41 12.64
N LEU A 27 8.39 6.69 12.04
CA LEU A 27 7.51 7.23 10.99
C LEU A 27 6.64 8.39 11.49
N ALA A 28 6.07 8.30 12.69
CA ALA A 28 5.21 9.36 13.22
C ALA A 28 5.98 10.64 13.59
N ASN A 29 7.24 10.50 14.02
CA ASN A 29 8.11 11.66 14.25
C ASN A 29 8.48 12.38 12.95
N GLN A 30 8.23 11.75 11.80
CA GLN A 30 8.52 12.26 10.47
C GLN A 30 7.27 12.66 9.69
N THR A 31 6.05 12.38 10.19
CA THR A 31 4.80 12.82 9.52
C THR A 31 4.75 14.34 9.41
N GLN A 32 4.83 14.81 8.17
CA GLN A 32 4.62 16.20 7.78
C GLN A 32 3.27 16.29 7.05
N PHE A 33 2.45 17.28 7.37
CA PHE A 33 1.26 17.58 6.59
C PHE A 33 1.53 18.73 5.63
N VAL A 34 0.85 18.72 4.48
CA VAL A 34 0.81 19.87 3.59
C VAL A 34 -0.16 20.90 4.19
N GLY A 35 0.38 22.01 4.68
CA GLY A 35 -0.36 23.17 5.15
C GLY A 35 -1.16 23.83 4.02
N LYS A 36 -2.02 24.79 4.37
CA LYS A 36 -2.91 25.48 3.42
C LYS A 36 -2.16 26.12 2.24
N ASP A 37 -0.88 26.42 2.43
CA ASP A 37 -0.03 27.09 1.44
C ASP A 37 0.98 26.13 0.78
N GLY A 38 0.82 24.82 0.94
CA GLY A 38 1.74 23.82 0.38
C GLY A 38 2.98 23.53 1.24
N GLU A 39 3.12 24.17 2.40
CA GLU A 39 4.24 23.99 3.32
C GLU A 39 4.16 22.66 4.08
N LEU A 40 5.29 22.00 4.32
CA LEU A 40 5.35 20.76 5.09
C LEU A 40 5.45 21.09 6.59
N ILE A 41 4.37 20.89 7.34
CA ILE A 41 4.30 21.18 8.78
C ILE A 41 4.58 19.89 9.57
N PRO A 42 5.65 19.83 10.40
CA PRO A 42 5.92 18.70 11.26
C PRO A 42 4.84 18.56 12.34
N LYS A 43 4.23 17.37 12.47
CA LYS A 43 3.34 17.08 13.59
C LYS A 43 4.12 16.31 14.66
N PRO A 44 4.30 16.85 15.88
CA PRO A 44 4.88 16.05 16.95
C PRO A 44 3.99 14.83 17.19
N ALA A 45 4.59 13.64 17.18
CA ALA A 45 3.89 12.41 17.49
C ALA A 45 3.23 12.54 18.86
N LYS A 46 1.90 12.38 18.92
CA LYS A 46 1.18 12.44 20.20
C LYS A 46 1.31 11.10 20.91
N GLU A 47 1.68 11.11 22.19
CA GLU A 47 1.96 9.89 22.97
C GLU A 47 0.81 8.87 22.99
N TRP A 48 -0.45 9.32 22.88
CA TRP A 48 -1.62 8.45 22.85
C TRP A 48 -1.84 7.72 21.51
N PHE A 49 -1.12 8.08 20.45
CA PHE A 49 -1.12 7.35 19.17
C PHE A 49 -0.49 5.95 19.31
N TRP A 50 0.31 5.74 20.37
CA TRP A 50 1.05 4.49 20.65
C TRP A 50 0.29 3.49 21.51
N GLY A 51 -0.70 3.95 22.27
CA GLY A 51 -1.47 3.13 23.20
C GLY A 51 -2.67 2.49 22.50
N GLY A 52 -2.46 1.40 21.74
CA GLY A 52 -3.59 0.60 21.24
C GLY A 52 -3.44 0.00 19.85
N TYR A 53 -2.28 -0.57 19.53
CA TYR A 53 -2.19 -1.48 18.39
C TYR A 53 -2.79 -2.82 18.80
N ASP A 54 -4.09 -2.93 18.54
CA ASP A 54 -4.86 -4.15 18.75
C ASP A 54 -4.35 -5.25 17.81
N GLN A 55 -4.01 -6.41 18.37
CA GLN A 55 -3.60 -7.60 17.63
C GLN A 55 -4.63 -8.00 16.56
N SER A 56 -5.92 -7.69 16.77
CA SER A 56 -6.99 -7.92 15.79
C SER A 56 -6.75 -7.21 14.45
N LYS A 57 -5.86 -6.22 14.40
CA LYS A 57 -5.49 -5.46 13.20
C LYS A 57 -4.29 -6.05 12.44
N PHE A 58 -3.75 -7.16 12.93
CA PHE A 58 -2.65 -7.85 12.29
C PHE A 58 -3.16 -9.14 11.65
N LEU A 59 -2.72 -9.35 10.41
CA LEU A 59 -3.04 -10.54 9.63
C LEU A 59 -1.76 -11.30 9.34
N LYS A 60 -1.83 -12.62 9.40
CA LYS A 60 -0.77 -13.50 8.93
C LYS A 60 -1.06 -13.86 7.49
N ALA A 61 -0.10 -13.61 6.60
CA ALA A 61 -0.13 -14.06 5.22
C ALA A 61 0.94 -15.14 5.01
N VAL A 62 0.56 -16.25 4.38
CA VAL A 62 1.50 -17.26 3.89
C VAL A 62 1.52 -17.17 2.37
N ILE A 63 2.69 -16.88 1.80
CA ILE A 63 2.91 -16.76 0.35
C ILE A 63 4.05 -17.69 -0.01
N ASP A 64 3.78 -18.66 -0.88
CA ASP A 64 4.77 -19.64 -1.37
C ASP A 64 5.65 -20.25 -0.24
N GLU A 65 5.01 -20.66 0.87
CA GLU A 65 5.61 -21.24 2.09
C GLU A 65 6.36 -20.26 3.02
N GLU A 66 6.46 -18.99 2.65
CA GLU A 66 7.06 -17.95 3.49
C GLU A 66 5.98 -17.23 4.30
N THR A 67 6.32 -16.80 5.53
CA THR A 67 5.36 -16.22 6.47
C THR A 67 5.58 -14.71 6.62
N TYR A 68 4.48 -13.97 6.54
CA TYR A 68 4.43 -12.53 6.67
C TYR A 68 3.38 -12.11 7.69
N ILE A 69 3.68 -11.08 8.45
CA ILE A 69 2.72 -10.42 9.33
C ILE A 69 2.46 -9.03 8.79
N ILE A 70 1.19 -8.73 8.53
CA ILE A 70 0.71 -7.47 7.95
C ILE A 70 -0.06 -6.73 9.04
N GLY A 71 0.52 -5.65 9.56
CA GLY A 71 -0.17 -4.71 10.43
C GLY A 71 -0.79 -3.59 9.60
N ALA A 72 -2.10 -3.60 9.44
CA ALA A 72 -2.82 -2.66 8.57
C ALA A 72 -3.98 -1.98 9.31
N GLY A 73 -4.29 -0.74 8.93
CA GLY A 73 -5.55 -0.13 9.34
C GLY A 73 -6.75 -0.85 8.71
N ASN A 74 -7.87 -0.92 9.43
CA ASN A 74 -9.10 -1.53 8.91
C ASN A 74 -9.56 -0.87 7.59
N ILE A 75 -9.27 0.41 7.41
CA ILE A 75 -9.69 1.16 6.22
C ILE A 75 -8.87 0.75 4.99
N ILE A 76 -7.53 0.70 5.02
CA ILE A 76 -6.76 0.23 3.84
C ILE A 76 -7.14 -1.21 3.45
N THR A 77 -7.27 -2.10 4.44
CA THR A 77 -7.65 -3.49 4.20
C THR A 77 -9.07 -3.57 3.62
N GLY A 78 -10.04 -2.87 4.22
CA GLY A 78 -11.41 -2.84 3.73
C GLY A 78 -11.53 -2.21 2.35
N VAL A 79 -10.77 -1.14 2.07
CA VAL A 79 -10.75 -0.51 0.74
C VAL A 79 -10.29 -1.49 -0.32
N ILE A 80 -9.13 -2.13 -0.15
CA ILE A 80 -8.61 -3.04 -1.19
C ILE A 80 -9.42 -4.35 -1.25
N SER A 81 -9.88 -4.84 -0.09
CA SER A 81 -10.51 -6.16 0.00
C SER A 81 -11.99 -6.17 -0.40
N GLU A 82 -12.71 -5.07 -0.19
CA GLU A 82 -14.16 -5.05 -0.29
C GLU A 82 -14.67 -3.84 -1.09
N VAL A 83 -14.28 -2.62 -0.69
CA VAL A 83 -14.87 -1.40 -1.25
C VAL A 83 -14.44 -1.18 -2.70
N LEU A 84 -13.16 -1.38 -3.03
CA LEU A 84 -12.64 -1.20 -4.37
C LEU A 84 -13.25 -2.20 -5.38
N PRO A 85 -13.30 -3.53 -5.10
CA PRO A 85 -14.06 -4.48 -5.92
C PRO A 85 -15.51 -4.05 -6.18
N GLU A 86 -16.23 -3.61 -5.13
CA GLU A 86 -17.61 -3.17 -5.27
C GLU A 86 -17.73 -1.87 -6.07
N ALA A 87 -16.84 -0.91 -5.81
CA ALA A 87 -16.85 0.40 -6.46
C ALA A 87 -16.61 0.28 -7.97
N CYS A 88 -15.68 -0.56 -8.42
CA CYS A 88 -15.40 -0.71 -9.85
C CYS A 88 -16.54 -1.38 -10.62
N GLN A 89 -17.32 -2.24 -9.95
CA GLN A 89 -18.53 -2.84 -10.52
C GLN A 89 -19.74 -1.88 -10.51
N LYS A 90 -19.92 -1.13 -9.42
CA LYS A 90 -21.07 -0.21 -9.24
C LYS A 90 -20.91 1.08 -10.03
N TYR A 91 -19.68 1.59 -10.15
CA TYR A 91 -19.35 2.84 -10.83
C TYR A 91 -18.26 2.65 -11.89
N PRO A 92 -18.45 1.76 -12.89
CA PRO A 92 -17.38 1.39 -13.82
C PRO A 92 -16.87 2.56 -14.67
N ASN A 93 -17.72 3.57 -14.91
CA ASN A 93 -17.34 4.78 -15.66
C ASN A 93 -16.44 5.74 -14.88
N SER A 94 -16.24 5.52 -13.58
CA SER A 94 -15.33 6.30 -12.74
C SER A 94 -13.89 5.79 -12.78
N PHE A 95 -13.68 4.60 -13.35
CA PHE A 95 -12.38 3.94 -13.47
C PHE A 95 -11.91 3.95 -14.93
N GLY A 96 -10.60 3.90 -15.17
CA GLY A 96 -10.02 3.95 -16.52
C GLY A 96 -10.11 5.32 -17.22
N THR A 97 -10.44 6.38 -16.48
CA THR A 97 -10.74 7.74 -16.99
C THR A 97 -9.50 8.66 -17.09
N ARG A 98 -8.36 8.22 -16.55
CA ARG A 98 -7.16 9.03 -16.27
C ARG A 98 -7.45 10.19 -15.30
N ASN A 99 -8.35 9.97 -14.35
CA ASN A 99 -8.67 10.91 -13.29
C ASN A 99 -8.77 10.19 -11.94
N ALA A 100 -7.76 10.35 -11.09
CA ALA A 100 -7.71 9.74 -9.77
C ALA A 100 -8.85 10.22 -8.85
N HIS A 101 -9.33 11.46 -9.01
CA HIS A 101 -10.42 11.97 -8.19
C HIS A 101 -11.75 11.22 -8.45
N SER A 102 -12.03 10.81 -9.70
CA SER A 102 -13.25 10.02 -9.98
C SER A 102 -13.21 8.65 -9.33
N VAL A 103 -12.01 8.06 -9.21
CA VAL A 103 -11.81 6.79 -8.50
C VAL A 103 -12.07 6.96 -7.00
N ILE A 104 -11.53 8.02 -6.38
CA ILE A 104 -11.79 8.31 -4.95
C ILE A 104 -13.26 8.59 -4.68
N GLU A 105 -13.92 9.34 -5.56
CA GLU A 105 -15.36 9.59 -5.46
C GLU A 105 -16.16 8.29 -5.51
N ALA A 106 -15.84 7.37 -6.42
CA ALA A 106 -16.51 6.06 -6.49
C ALA A 106 -16.30 5.23 -5.21
N ILE A 107 -15.10 5.24 -4.64
CA ILE A 107 -14.82 4.55 -3.37
C ILE A 107 -15.64 5.18 -2.23
N PHE A 108 -15.68 6.52 -2.16
CA PHE A 108 -16.45 7.26 -1.16
C PHE A 108 -17.95 6.94 -1.23
N GLU A 109 -18.54 6.99 -2.42
CA GLU A 109 -19.96 6.71 -2.68
C GLU A 109 -20.35 5.24 -2.46
N THR A 110 -19.37 4.34 -2.38
CA THR A 110 -19.61 2.92 -2.08
C THR A 110 -19.81 2.67 -0.59
N ARG A 111 -19.20 3.50 0.28
CA ARG A 111 -19.32 3.41 1.75
C ARG A 111 -19.44 4.81 2.40
N PRO A 112 -20.53 5.55 2.13
CA PRO A 112 -20.74 6.89 2.70
C PRO A 112 -20.85 6.88 4.24
N GLU A 113 -21.18 5.74 4.85
CA GLU A 113 -21.26 5.53 6.29
C GLU A 113 -19.92 5.66 7.03
N LEU A 114 -18.80 5.77 6.31
CA LEU A 114 -17.48 6.06 6.91
C LEU A 114 -17.41 7.46 7.56
N GLY A 115 -18.44 8.29 7.40
CA GLY A 115 -18.69 9.45 8.26
C GLY A 115 -17.85 10.69 7.95
N TYR A 116 -17.20 10.74 6.79
CA TYR A 116 -16.49 11.94 6.33
C TYR A 116 -17.46 12.96 5.75
N SER A 117 -17.36 14.21 6.21
CA SER A 117 -18.25 15.30 5.81
C SER A 117 -17.96 15.87 4.42
N ASP A 118 -16.76 15.65 3.89
CA ASP A 118 -16.30 16.21 2.62
C ASP A 118 -15.20 15.36 1.99
N MET A 119 -15.12 15.45 0.66
CA MET A 119 -14.20 14.66 -0.17
C MET A 119 -12.72 15.01 0.07
N THR A 120 -12.42 16.28 0.38
CA THR A 120 -11.04 16.72 0.62
C THR A 120 -10.48 16.09 1.89
N THR A 121 -11.25 16.10 2.97
CA THR A 121 -10.88 15.44 4.22
C THR A 121 -10.75 13.93 4.03
N TYR A 122 -11.64 13.32 3.25
CA TYR A 122 -11.57 11.89 2.93
C TYR A 122 -10.30 11.53 2.15
N GLU A 123 -9.99 12.26 1.07
CA GLU A 123 -8.79 12.06 0.27
C GLU A 123 -7.51 12.27 1.10
N GLN A 124 -7.48 13.30 1.93
CA GLN A 124 -6.35 13.56 2.82
C GLN A 124 -6.15 12.43 3.83
N HIS A 125 -7.23 11.91 4.41
CA HIS A 125 -7.16 10.79 5.33
C HIS A 125 -6.63 9.51 4.64
N LEU A 126 -7.17 9.18 3.46
CA LEU A 126 -6.70 8.04 2.67
C LEU A 126 -5.23 8.15 2.25
N SER A 127 -4.75 9.36 1.96
CA SER A 127 -3.37 9.56 1.49
C SER A 127 -2.31 9.64 2.59
N THR A 128 -2.71 9.94 3.84
CA THR A 128 -1.76 10.18 4.94
C THR A 128 -1.82 9.15 6.06
N GLU A 129 -2.99 8.56 6.32
CA GLU A 129 -3.21 7.68 7.48
C GLU A 129 -3.41 6.21 7.10
N GLN A 130 -3.60 5.91 5.81
CA GLN A 130 -3.91 4.55 5.35
C GLN A 130 -2.70 3.84 4.76
N PHE A 131 -2.05 3.06 5.62
CA PHE A 131 -0.91 2.22 5.27
C PHE A 131 -0.95 0.86 5.98
N ALA A 132 -0.17 -0.07 5.45
CA ALA A 132 0.14 -1.34 6.06
C ALA A 132 1.66 -1.49 6.23
N MET A 133 2.09 -2.10 7.33
CA MET A 133 3.48 -2.54 7.52
C MET A 133 3.56 -4.05 7.43
N VAL A 134 4.50 -4.54 6.63
CA VAL A 134 4.72 -5.96 6.41
C VAL A 134 6.07 -6.36 7.00
N PHE A 135 6.01 -7.38 7.85
CA PHE A 135 7.15 -8.01 8.49
C PHE A 135 7.28 -9.42 7.96
N LYS A 136 8.48 -9.85 7.59
CA LYS A 136 8.74 -11.25 7.27
C LYS A 136 9.19 -11.99 8.54
N LEU A 137 8.59 -13.14 8.81
CA LEU A 137 9.06 -14.09 9.81
C LEU A 137 9.95 -15.12 9.12
N GLU A 138 11.21 -15.20 9.56
CA GLU A 138 12.17 -16.16 9.05
C GLU A 138 11.94 -17.55 9.68
N LYS A 139 12.44 -18.60 9.01
CA LYS A 139 12.24 -20.00 9.44
C LYS A 139 12.89 -20.31 10.79
N ASP A 140 13.86 -19.52 11.21
CA ASP A 140 14.51 -19.61 12.53
C ASP A 140 13.73 -18.89 13.64
N GLY A 141 12.57 -18.29 13.31
CA GLY A 141 11.72 -17.54 14.23
C GLY A 141 12.13 -16.08 14.42
N SER A 142 13.18 -15.61 13.75
CA SER A 142 13.56 -14.19 13.77
C SER A 142 12.67 -13.35 12.85
N VAL A 143 12.60 -12.04 13.13
CA VAL A 143 11.92 -11.05 12.28
C VAL A 143 12.95 -10.45 11.34
N ASN A 144 12.64 -10.41 10.04
CA ASN A 144 13.50 -9.75 9.07
C ASN A 144 13.67 -8.28 9.43
N HIS A 145 14.90 -7.78 9.36
CA HIS A 145 15.25 -6.40 9.67
C HIS A 145 14.55 -5.37 8.78
N ASN A 146 14.39 -5.69 7.48
CA ASN A 146 13.74 -4.83 6.51
C ASN A 146 12.23 -4.92 6.68
N VAL A 147 11.58 -3.77 6.75
CA VAL A 147 10.13 -3.66 6.84
C VAL A 147 9.60 -2.98 5.59
N LEU A 148 8.56 -3.55 5.00
CA LEU A 148 7.89 -2.96 3.86
C LEU A 148 6.68 -2.16 4.34
N ARG A 149 6.62 -0.89 3.98
CA ARG A 149 5.43 -0.05 4.15
C ARG A 149 4.69 0.10 2.83
N LEU A 150 3.40 -0.21 2.87
CA LEU A 150 2.46 -0.12 1.75
C LEU A 150 1.44 0.98 2.04
N ASP A 151 1.55 2.11 1.36
CA ASP A 151 0.53 3.16 1.41
C ASP A 151 -0.60 2.85 0.42
N LEU A 152 -1.83 3.29 0.71
CA LEU A 152 -2.93 3.22 -0.26
C LEU A 152 -2.60 4.08 -1.50
N PHE A 153 -2.23 5.35 -1.27
CA PHE A 153 -1.55 6.26 -2.20
C PHE A 153 -0.93 7.40 -1.38
N ARG A 154 0.03 8.16 -1.93
CA ARG A 154 0.66 9.28 -1.19
C ARG A 154 0.04 10.64 -1.52
N MET A 155 -0.35 10.85 -2.78
CA MET A 155 -1.05 12.06 -3.22
C MET A 155 -1.63 11.87 -4.62
N ILE A 156 -2.51 12.77 -5.02
CA ILE A 156 -2.96 12.92 -6.41
C ILE A 156 -2.24 14.12 -7.03
N LYS A 157 -1.73 13.97 -8.26
CA LYS A 157 -1.10 15.06 -9.01
C LYS A 157 -1.60 15.09 -10.44
N GLU A 158 -1.66 16.29 -11.00
CA GLU A 158 -1.82 16.48 -12.44
C GLU A 158 -0.58 15.94 -13.17
N GLU A 159 -0.80 15.21 -14.26
CA GLU A 159 0.27 14.70 -15.10
C GLU A 159 0.99 15.84 -15.83
N LYS A 160 2.32 15.85 -15.76
CA LYS A 160 3.16 16.85 -16.45
C LYS A 160 2.92 16.90 -17.95
N ASP A 161 2.76 15.73 -18.57
CA ASP A 161 2.67 15.59 -20.02
C ASP A 161 1.22 15.59 -20.53
N ASN A 162 0.23 15.54 -19.63
CA ASN A 162 -1.20 15.48 -19.97
C ASN A 162 -2.02 16.38 -19.05
N PRO A 163 -2.06 17.71 -19.29
CA PRO A 163 -2.86 18.63 -18.49
C PRO A 163 -4.33 18.22 -18.42
N GLY A 164 -4.94 18.34 -17.25
CA GLY A 164 -6.29 17.89 -16.94
C GLY A 164 -6.42 16.40 -16.64
N LYS A 165 -5.32 15.63 -16.64
CA LYS A 165 -5.27 14.24 -16.17
C LYS A 165 -4.63 14.18 -14.79
N TYR A 166 -5.23 13.42 -13.88
CA TYR A 166 -4.82 13.33 -12.49
C TYR A 166 -4.50 11.88 -12.14
N GLU A 167 -3.32 11.64 -11.57
CA GLU A 167 -2.82 10.31 -11.27
C GLU A 167 -2.48 10.18 -9.79
N PHE A 168 -2.69 8.97 -9.25
CA PHE A 168 -2.17 8.59 -7.95
C PHE A 168 -0.65 8.55 -8.00
N ILE A 169 0.02 9.03 -6.94
CA ILE A 169 1.48 8.98 -6.80
C ILE A 169 1.85 8.00 -5.69
N GLY A 170 2.54 6.92 -6.06
CA GLY A 170 2.94 5.85 -5.13
C GLY A 170 1.77 5.07 -4.53
N GLY A 171 2.10 4.04 -3.75
CA GLY A 171 1.12 3.18 -3.10
C GLY A 171 0.37 2.22 -4.02
N LEU A 172 -0.60 1.52 -3.45
CA LEU A 172 -1.36 0.46 -4.12
C LEU A 172 -2.21 0.99 -5.28
N MET A 173 -2.84 2.16 -5.15
CA MET A 173 -3.71 2.73 -6.20
C MET A 173 -2.94 3.10 -7.48
N HIS A 174 -1.67 3.52 -7.35
CA HIS A 174 -0.82 3.77 -8.51
C HIS A 174 -0.51 2.49 -9.28
N LEU A 175 -0.36 1.37 -8.57
CA LEU A 175 -0.11 0.08 -9.19
C LEU A 175 -1.37 -0.49 -9.85
N LEU A 176 -2.51 -0.37 -9.17
CA LEU A 176 -3.80 -0.91 -9.62
C LEU A 176 -4.24 -0.37 -11.00
N LYS A 177 -3.65 0.73 -11.49
CA LYS A 177 -3.91 1.25 -12.84
C LYS A 177 -3.53 0.28 -13.96
N HIS A 178 -2.64 -0.69 -13.69
CA HIS A 178 -2.25 -1.71 -14.65
C HIS A 178 -3.18 -2.92 -14.68
N PHE A 179 -4.19 -2.95 -13.82
CA PHE A 179 -5.00 -4.14 -13.55
C PHE A 179 -6.51 -3.90 -13.73
N LYS A 180 -7.19 -5.03 -13.92
CA LYS A 180 -8.64 -5.16 -13.95
C LYS A 180 -9.12 -6.19 -12.95
N PHE A 181 -10.39 -6.09 -12.57
CA PHE A 181 -11.11 -7.09 -11.82
C PHE A 181 -12.50 -7.26 -12.42
N GLU A 182 -12.83 -8.49 -12.78
CA GLU A 182 -14.04 -8.87 -13.50
C GLU A 182 -14.29 -8.01 -14.76
N GLY A 183 -13.21 -7.69 -15.48
CA GLY A 183 -13.25 -6.88 -16.70
C GLY A 183 -13.33 -5.37 -16.48
N HIS A 184 -13.45 -4.91 -15.23
CA HIS A 184 -13.48 -3.49 -14.87
C HIS A 184 -12.11 -2.98 -14.44
N SER A 185 -11.75 -1.77 -14.87
CA SER A 185 -10.50 -1.11 -14.46
C SER A 185 -10.48 -0.88 -12.95
N LEU A 186 -9.33 -1.06 -12.31
CA LEU A 186 -9.18 -0.91 -10.86
C LEU A 186 -8.67 0.45 -10.41
N SER A 187 -8.25 1.32 -11.34
CA SER A 187 -7.76 2.67 -11.02
C SER A 187 -7.86 3.56 -12.25
N THR A 188 -6.93 4.49 -12.44
CA THR A 188 -6.97 5.57 -13.44
C THR A 188 -6.85 5.09 -14.89
N ASN A 189 -6.11 4.01 -15.16
CA ASN A 189 -5.93 3.47 -16.51
C ASN A 189 -6.86 2.29 -16.78
N ILE A 190 -7.05 1.98 -18.06
CA ILE A 190 -7.93 0.89 -18.51
C ILE A 190 -7.52 -0.45 -17.88
N GLY A 191 -6.25 -0.62 -17.52
CA GLY A 191 -5.71 -1.88 -17.04
C GLY A 191 -5.58 -2.89 -18.16
N GLU A 192 -4.51 -3.67 -18.14
CA GLU A 192 -4.25 -4.65 -19.21
C GLU A 192 -4.31 -6.09 -18.71
N ASN A 193 -4.40 -6.26 -17.39
CA ASN A 193 -4.21 -7.56 -16.77
C ASN A 193 -5.29 -7.84 -15.74
N GLU A 194 -5.90 -9.01 -15.86
CA GLU A 194 -6.97 -9.44 -14.97
C GLU A 194 -6.40 -9.99 -13.66
N LEU A 195 -6.90 -9.48 -12.55
CA LEU A 195 -6.68 -10.05 -11.22
C LEU A 195 -7.86 -10.94 -10.84
N VAL A 196 -7.57 -12.00 -10.08
CA VAL A 196 -8.62 -12.77 -9.40
C VAL A 196 -9.23 -11.94 -8.28
N HIS A 197 -8.44 -11.07 -7.65
CA HIS A 197 -8.90 -10.14 -6.61
C HIS A 197 -7.89 -8.99 -6.42
N PRO A 198 -8.31 -7.74 -6.13
CA PRO A 198 -7.37 -6.63 -5.94
C PRO A 198 -6.29 -6.88 -4.88
N ASN A 199 -6.60 -7.59 -3.80
CA ASN A 199 -5.62 -7.99 -2.77
C ASN A 199 -4.39 -8.73 -3.31
N GLN A 200 -4.45 -9.35 -4.49
CA GLN A 200 -3.30 -10.01 -5.09
C GLN A 200 -2.11 -9.07 -5.30
N VAL A 201 -2.33 -7.77 -5.48
CA VAL A 201 -1.23 -6.81 -5.64
C VAL A 201 -0.36 -6.70 -4.38
N ILE A 202 -0.93 -6.89 -3.20
CA ILE A 202 -0.18 -6.86 -1.94
C ILE A 202 0.82 -8.02 -1.93
N GLY A 203 0.36 -9.23 -2.26
CA GLY A 203 1.26 -10.39 -2.34
C GLY A 203 2.34 -10.22 -3.39
N MET A 204 2.02 -9.64 -4.56
CA MET A 204 3.02 -9.34 -5.58
C MET A 204 4.13 -8.44 -5.06
N ILE A 205 3.78 -7.35 -4.38
CA ILE A 205 4.76 -6.41 -3.84
C ILE A 205 5.60 -7.08 -2.75
N ILE A 206 4.98 -7.88 -1.87
CA ILE A 206 5.67 -8.64 -0.82
C ILE A 206 6.72 -9.58 -1.44
N LYS A 207 6.35 -10.34 -2.48
CA LYS A 207 7.29 -11.22 -3.21
C LYS A 207 8.43 -10.44 -3.85
N CYS A 208 8.11 -9.33 -4.50
CA CYS A 208 9.14 -8.45 -5.07
C CYS A 208 10.10 -7.97 -3.99
N PHE A 209 9.61 -7.56 -2.83
CA PHE A 209 10.42 -6.97 -1.78
C PHE A 209 11.25 -7.98 -0.98
N PHE A 210 10.70 -9.14 -0.62
CA PHE A 210 11.33 -10.07 0.32
C PHE A 210 12.00 -11.29 -0.34
N GLU A 211 11.58 -11.66 -1.55
CA GLU A 211 11.99 -12.92 -2.17
C GLU A 211 12.82 -12.73 -3.43
N SER A 212 12.79 -11.54 -4.02
CA SER A 212 13.46 -11.29 -5.30
C SER A 212 14.88 -10.79 -5.12
N THR A 213 15.74 -11.02 -6.11
CA THR A 213 17.10 -10.48 -6.10
C THR A 213 17.07 -8.96 -6.16
N HIS A 214 17.70 -8.31 -5.18
CA HIS A 214 17.82 -6.86 -5.13
C HIS A 214 18.94 -6.37 -6.06
N ILE A 215 18.59 -5.47 -6.97
CA ILE A 215 19.51 -4.79 -7.86
C ILE A 215 19.71 -3.37 -7.31
N TYR A 216 20.85 -3.14 -6.67
CA TYR A 216 21.22 -1.83 -6.13
C TYR A 216 21.98 -1.01 -7.17
N GLU A 217 21.69 0.29 -7.22
CA GLU A 217 22.57 1.26 -7.89
C GLU A 217 23.71 1.66 -6.95
N GLU A 218 24.91 1.84 -7.49
CA GLU A 218 26.10 2.18 -6.71
C GLU A 218 25.87 3.45 -5.86
N GLY A 219 26.16 3.35 -4.56
CA GLY A 219 25.98 4.46 -3.61
C GLY A 219 24.55 4.78 -3.21
N LYS A 220 23.54 4.01 -3.67
CA LYS A 220 22.13 4.19 -3.29
C LYS A 220 21.63 3.03 -2.44
N LYS A 221 20.84 3.36 -1.41
CA LYS A 221 20.12 2.35 -0.61
C LYS A 221 18.82 1.87 -1.27
N SER A 222 18.34 2.59 -2.29
CA SER A 222 17.22 2.15 -3.12
C SER A 222 17.62 0.98 -4.00
N PHE A 223 16.68 0.08 -4.26
CA PHE A 223 16.91 -1.07 -5.12
C PHE A 223 15.73 -1.30 -6.05
N THR A 224 15.99 -2.05 -7.12
CA THR A 224 14.97 -2.56 -8.03
C THR A 224 14.95 -4.07 -7.97
N THR A 225 13.79 -4.67 -8.18
CA THR A 225 13.62 -6.11 -8.29
C THR A 225 12.93 -6.44 -9.60
N VAL A 226 13.24 -7.61 -10.15
CA VAL A 226 12.57 -8.16 -11.33
C VAL A 226 12.04 -9.53 -10.94
N THR A 227 10.73 -9.70 -11.03
CA THR A 227 10.04 -10.92 -10.61
C THR A 227 9.16 -11.41 -11.76
N SER A 228 9.31 -12.66 -12.16
CA SER A 228 8.47 -13.24 -13.21
C SER A 228 7.01 -13.25 -12.78
N TRP A 229 6.13 -12.89 -13.71
CA TRP A 229 4.70 -12.87 -13.54
C TRP A 229 4.00 -13.47 -14.77
N SER A 230 2.72 -13.83 -14.64
CA SER A 230 1.97 -14.62 -15.63
C SER A 230 2.14 -14.13 -17.07
N ASN A 231 2.03 -15.05 -18.04
CA ASN A 231 2.10 -14.76 -19.47
C ASN A 231 3.44 -14.16 -19.94
N ASN A 232 4.56 -14.67 -19.41
CA ASN A 232 5.92 -14.19 -19.70
C ASN A 232 6.16 -12.70 -19.40
N LYS A 233 5.31 -12.10 -18.55
CA LYS A 233 5.50 -10.73 -18.10
C LYS A 233 6.45 -10.68 -16.91
N GLU A 234 7.09 -9.56 -16.71
CA GLU A 234 7.92 -9.29 -15.54
C GLU A 234 7.30 -8.16 -14.73
N ILE A 235 7.27 -8.33 -13.41
CA ILE A 235 7.02 -7.25 -12.47
C ILE A 235 8.36 -6.62 -12.15
N ILE A 236 8.47 -5.32 -12.39
CA ILE A 236 9.61 -4.52 -11.98
C ILE A 236 9.16 -3.59 -10.87
N CYS A 237 9.75 -3.73 -9.68
CA CYS A 237 9.46 -2.90 -8.51
C CYS A 237 10.72 -2.13 -8.11
N SER A 238 10.56 -0.85 -7.80
CA SER A 238 11.63 -0.03 -7.20
C SER A 238 11.23 0.34 -5.78
N PHE A 239 12.14 0.12 -4.85
CA PHE A 239 11.98 0.41 -3.44
C PHE A 239 13.00 1.44 -2.98
N TYR A 240 12.58 2.33 -2.10
CA TYR A 240 13.47 3.27 -1.44
C TYR A 240 13.29 3.18 0.08
N PRO A 241 14.37 3.23 0.87
CA PRO A 241 14.26 3.28 2.31
C PRO A 241 13.92 4.69 2.79
N GLU A 242 13.25 4.75 3.92
CA GLU A 242 13.20 5.93 4.77
C GLU A 242 14.61 6.30 5.26
N GLN A 243 14.83 7.58 5.51
CA GLN A 243 16.08 8.00 6.14
C GLN A 243 16.13 7.50 7.59
N ASP A 244 17.29 6.94 7.95
CA ASP A 244 17.63 6.52 9.31
C ASP A 244 16.86 5.33 9.91
N ILE A 245 15.96 4.68 9.14
CA ILE A 245 15.30 3.42 9.54
C ILE A 245 15.21 2.42 8.38
N GLU A 246 15.12 1.13 8.68
CA GLU A 246 15.02 0.03 7.71
C GLU A 246 13.58 -0.21 7.23
N VAL A 247 12.82 0.87 7.09
CA VAL A 247 11.48 0.86 6.50
C VAL A 247 11.60 1.27 5.03
N TYR A 248 11.09 0.44 4.15
CA TYR A 248 11.12 0.65 2.72
C TYR A 248 9.72 0.90 2.16
N PHE A 249 9.67 1.76 1.15
CA PHE A 249 8.45 2.11 0.44
C PHE A 249 8.56 1.69 -1.01
N LEU A 250 7.42 1.32 -1.59
CA LEU A 250 7.32 1.16 -3.03
C LEU A 250 7.39 2.54 -3.71
N ASN A 251 8.45 2.78 -4.48
CA ASN A 251 8.58 3.98 -5.30
C ASN A 251 7.69 3.90 -6.53
N THR A 252 7.88 2.82 -7.29
CA THR A 252 7.20 2.54 -8.56
C THR A 252 7.14 1.04 -8.77
N MET A 253 6.10 0.60 -9.47
CA MET A 253 5.99 -0.75 -9.98
C MET A 253 5.34 -0.68 -11.37
N TYR A 254 5.87 -1.47 -12.30
CA TYR A 254 5.28 -1.61 -13.63
C TYR A 254 5.48 -3.03 -14.15
N LEU A 255 4.66 -3.36 -15.13
CA LEU A 255 4.66 -4.65 -15.80
C LEU A 255 5.36 -4.50 -17.15
N LYS A 256 6.27 -5.42 -17.44
CA LYS A 256 7.03 -5.50 -18.69
C LYS A 256 6.66 -6.75 -19.48
#